data_AF-A0A158QZW7-F1
#
_entry.id   AF-A0A158QZW7-F1
#
_cell.length_a   1.000
_cell.length_b   1.000
_cell.length_c   1.000
_cell.angle_alpha   90.00
_cell.angle_beta   90.00
_cell.angle_gamma   90.00
#
_symmetry.space_group_name_H-M   'P 1'
#
loop_
_entity.id
_entity.type
_entity.pdbx_description
1 polymer ?
#
loop_
_entity_poly.entity_id
_entity_poly.type
_entity_poly.pdbx_seq_one_letter_code
_entity_poly.pdbx_strand_id
1 'polypeptide(L)'
;MDHHCIWINQCVGAHNHRHFFLFIVYLTGATFTIILAGFNTLYDHVYMVSSKKDFCSLPLSFAPLQPFICSHQGLARNSIVFCYFISVLLFVLVGCLSLWNCFLISSGFTYIDYLKRDELPQRSCRWQDLLYIGKLFKNWRNFLGLRRNRTFSRHILLPCTHPPIIYDSDGDDHNGLDIV
;
A
#
# COMPACT_ATOMS: atom_id res chain seq x y z
N MET A 1 -15.81 -11.31 5.84
CA MET A 1 -15.57 -9.97 5.23
C MET A 1 -14.65 -9.20 6.16
N ASP A 2 -13.87 -8.25 5.66
CA ASP A 2 -13.02 -7.37 6.47
C ASP A 2 -13.69 -5.98 6.61
N HIS A 3 -13.97 -5.31 5.50
CA HIS A 3 -14.76 -4.07 5.49
C HIS A 3 -15.33 -3.79 4.10
N HIS A 4 -16.30 -2.87 3.99
CA HIS A 4 -16.72 -2.31 2.71
C HIS A 4 -15.89 -1.07 2.41
N CYS A 5 -15.10 -1.09 1.33
CA CYS A 5 -14.24 0.02 0.98
C CYS A 5 -14.87 0.84 -0.16
N ILE A 6 -15.35 2.03 0.20
CA ILE A 6 -16.02 2.95 -0.73
C ILE A 6 -15.06 3.39 -1.85
N TRP A 7 -13.76 3.53 -1.55
CA TRP A 7 -12.74 4.00 -2.49
C TRP A 7 -12.48 3.06 -3.67
N ILE A 8 -12.69 1.76 -3.47
CA ILE A 8 -12.61 0.76 -4.55
C ILE A 8 -14.01 0.27 -4.96
N ASN A 9 -15.07 0.83 -4.38
CA ASN A 9 -16.47 0.45 -4.58
C ASN A 9 -16.70 -1.08 -4.49
N GLN A 10 -16.02 -1.74 -3.56
CA GLN A 10 -16.04 -3.20 -3.39
C GLN A 10 -15.83 -3.58 -1.91
N CYS A 11 -16.35 -4.75 -1.53
CA CYS A 11 -16.04 -5.34 -0.23
C CYS A 11 -14.63 -5.91 -0.22
N VAL A 12 -13.89 -5.67 0.86
CA VAL A 12 -12.61 -6.33 1.15
C VAL A 12 -12.88 -7.54 2.05
N GLY A 13 -12.29 -8.68 1.74
CA GLY A 13 -12.48 -9.94 2.46
C GLY A 13 -11.47 -11.00 2.03
N ALA A 14 -11.68 -12.26 2.41
CA ALA A 14 -10.68 -13.32 2.25
C ALA A 14 -10.08 -13.44 0.84
N HIS A 15 -10.87 -13.22 -0.21
CA HIS A 15 -10.46 -13.39 -1.61
C HIS A 15 -9.67 -12.20 -2.18
N ASN A 16 -9.78 -11.00 -1.60
CA ASN A 16 -9.13 -9.79 -2.11
C ASN A 16 -8.33 -8.99 -1.07
N HIS A 17 -8.28 -9.45 0.19
CA HIS A 17 -7.56 -8.76 1.26
C HIS A 17 -6.07 -8.58 0.95
N ARG A 18 -5.42 -9.61 0.40
CA ARG A 18 -4.03 -9.52 -0.08
C ARG A 18 -3.85 -8.45 -1.16
N HIS A 19 -4.76 -8.39 -2.13
CA HIS A 19 -4.70 -7.42 -3.22
C HIS A 19 -4.91 -5.99 -2.73
N PHE A 20 -5.86 -5.80 -1.81
CA PHE A 20 -6.08 -4.52 -1.16
C PHE A 20 -4.84 -4.04 -0.39
N PHE A 21 -4.22 -4.93 0.39
CA PHE A 21 -2.98 -4.61 1.12
C PHE A 21 -1.84 -4.23 0.17
N LEU A 22 -1.62 -5.00 -0.90
CA LEU A 22 -0.58 -4.67 -1.89
C LEU A 22 -0.88 -3.34 -2.61
N PHE A 23 -2.15 -3.08 -2.93
CA PHE A 23 -2.58 -1.82 -3.54
C PHE A 23 -2.20 -0.60 -2.66
N ILE A 24 -2.52 -0.63 -1.37
CA ILE A 24 -2.19 0.49 -0.47
C ILE A 24 -0.69 0.64 -0.26
N VAL A 25 0.07 -0.48 -0.17
CA VAL A 25 1.54 -0.44 -0.06
C VAL A 25 2.20 0.14 -1.32
N TYR A 26 1.76 -0.29 -2.50
CA TYR A 26 2.28 0.28 -3.75
C TYR A 26 1.91 1.74 -3.93
N LEU A 27 0.70 2.15 -3.52
CA LEU A 27 0.30 3.54 -3.54
C LEU A 27 1.15 4.40 -2.58
N THR A 28 1.43 3.92 -1.37
CA THR A 28 2.37 4.56 -0.43
C THR A 28 3.78 4.65 -1.02
N GLY A 29 4.27 3.59 -1.66
CA GLY A 29 5.58 3.58 -2.31
C GLY A 29 5.67 4.57 -3.48
N ALA A 30 4.62 4.66 -4.30
CA ALA A 30 4.54 5.57 -5.43
C ALA A 30 4.49 7.05 -5.00
N THR A 31 3.75 7.37 -3.94
CA THR A 31 3.73 8.74 -3.41
C THR A 31 5.07 9.10 -2.77
N PHE A 32 5.73 8.15 -2.10
CA PHE A 32 7.07 8.34 -1.56
C PHE A 32 8.12 8.61 -2.65
N THR A 33 8.10 7.87 -3.76
CA THR A 33 9.03 8.12 -4.88
C THR A 33 8.82 9.48 -5.51
N ILE A 34 7.57 9.94 -5.66
CA ILE A 34 7.26 11.30 -6.15
C ILE A 34 7.81 12.37 -5.19
N ILE A 35 7.66 12.18 -3.87
CA ILE A 35 8.19 13.11 -2.86
C ILE A 35 9.71 13.22 -2.97
N LEU A 36 10.42 12.08 -3.02
CA LEU A 36 11.88 12.07 -3.10
C LEU A 36 12.39 12.67 -4.42
N ALA A 37 11.84 12.24 -5.56
CA ALA A 37 12.28 12.71 -6.88
C ALA A 37 11.87 14.16 -7.14
N GLY A 38 10.74 14.61 -6.58
CA GLY A 38 10.17 15.94 -6.79
C GLY A 38 10.70 17.01 -5.85
N PHE A 39 11.49 16.67 -4.82
CA PHE A 39 11.93 17.62 -3.79
C PHE A 39 12.71 18.81 -4.36
N ASN A 40 13.70 18.56 -5.22
CA ASN A 40 14.49 19.62 -5.84
C ASN A 40 13.63 20.52 -6.72
N THR A 41 12.76 19.91 -7.54
CA THR A 41 11.84 20.64 -8.42
C THR A 41 10.86 21.51 -7.63
N LEU A 42 10.34 21.02 -6.50
CA LEU A 42 9.52 21.82 -5.60
C LEU A 42 10.32 22.98 -5.01
N TYR A 43 11.53 22.70 -4.50
CA TYR A 43 12.38 23.70 -3.89
C TYR A 43 12.66 24.86 -4.85
N ASP A 44 12.98 24.54 -6.10
CA ASP A 44 13.20 25.54 -7.14
C ASP A 44 11.94 26.37 -7.39
N HIS A 45 10.79 25.73 -7.60
CA HIS A 45 9.55 26.44 -7.90
C HIS A 45 8.93 27.20 -6.71
N VAL A 46 9.27 26.86 -5.47
CA VAL A 46 8.77 27.56 -4.27
C VAL A 46 9.72 28.68 -3.85
N TYR A 47 11.03 28.42 -3.80
CA TYR A 47 12.02 29.31 -3.19
C TYR A 47 12.93 30.01 -4.21
N MET A 48 13.22 29.40 -5.36
CA MET A 48 14.09 29.98 -6.39
C MET A 48 13.27 30.62 -7.51
N VAL A 49 12.91 31.89 -7.33
CA VAL A 49 12.11 32.67 -8.31
C VAL A 49 12.81 32.83 -9.68
N SER A 50 14.14 32.60 -9.77
CA SER A 50 14.95 32.83 -10.97
C SER A 50 15.87 31.67 -11.34
N SER A 51 15.37 30.43 -11.38
CA SER A 51 16.12 29.36 -12.06
C SER A 51 16.11 29.64 -13.57
N LYS A 52 17.29 29.64 -14.21
CA LYS A 52 17.40 29.79 -15.68
C LYS A 52 16.91 28.54 -16.44
N LYS A 53 16.62 27.46 -15.71
CA LYS A 53 16.33 26.12 -16.22
C LYS A 53 15.01 25.63 -15.63
N ASP A 54 13.91 26.07 -16.21
CA ASP A 54 12.56 25.67 -15.82
C ASP A 54 11.99 24.68 -16.83
N PHE A 55 10.92 23.98 -16.43
CA PHE A 55 10.18 23.06 -17.31
C PHE A 55 9.80 23.69 -18.67
N CYS A 56 9.57 25.00 -18.73
CA CYS A 56 9.22 25.70 -19.96
C CYS A 56 10.42 26.23 -20.77
N SER A 57 11.63 26.24 -20.21
CA SER A 57 12.84 26.71 -20.92
C SER A 57 13.75 25.58 -21.40
N LEU A 58 13.54 24.34 -20.93
CA LEU A 58 14.29 23.17 -21.39
C LEU A 58 13.59 22.49 -22.58
N PRO A 59 14.33 22.11 -23.64
CA PRO A 59 13.77 21.28 -24.71
C PRO A 59 13.63 19.83 -24.22
N LEU A 60 12.42 19.38 -23.93
CA LEU A 60 12.12 17.98 -23.57
C LEU A 60 11.43 17.27 -24.73
N SER A 61 12.14 16.35 -25.40
CA SER A 61 11.59 15.53 -26.48
C SER A 61 10.50 14.54 -26.02
N PHE A 62 10.45 14.22 -24.73
CA PHE A 62 9.50 13.27 -24.14
C PHE A 62 8.28 13.92 -23.46
N ALA A 63 8.06 15.23 -23.64
CA ALA A 63 6.97 15.97 -23.01
C ALA A 63 6.02 16.59 -24.06
N PRO A 64 5.13 15.79 -24.70
CA PRO A 64 4.27 16.29 -25.78
C PRO A 64 3.27 17.38 -25.34
N LEU A 65 2.89 17.39 -24.06
CA LEU A 65 1.99 18.38 -23.46
C LEU A 65 2.70 19.67 -23.01
N GLN A 66 4.03 19.75 -23.11
CA GLN A 66 4.80 20.91 -22.66
C GLN A 66 4.34 22.24 -23.28
N PRO A 67 4.07 22.36 -24.60
CA PRO A 67 3.62 23.62 -25.19
C PRO A 67 2.27 24.09 -24.61
N PHE A 68 1.34 23.16 -24.36
CA PHE A 68 0.05 23.47 -23.76
C PHE A 68 0.21 23.97 -22.32
N ILE A 69 0.99 23.25 -21.50
CA ILE A 69 1.20 23.61 -20.09
C ILE A 69 1.90 24.97 -19.97
N CYS A 70 2.86 25.25 -20.85
CA CYS A 70 3.64 26.49 -20.84
C CYS A 70 2.94 27.67 -21.54
N SER A 71 1.88 27.43 -22.33
CA SER A 71 1.05 28.50 -22.89
C SER A 71 0.29 29.28 -21.81
N HIS A 72 0.01 28.65 -20.67
CA HIS A 72 -0.70 29.25 -19.55
C HIS A 72 0.28 29.67 -18.46
N GLN A 73 0.32 30.97 -18.16
CA GLN A 73 1.22 31.52 -17.14
C GLN A 73 0.98 30.88 -15.77
N GLY A 74 2.05 30.37 -15.15
CA GLY A 74 2.00 29.80 -13.81
C GLY A 74 1.35 28.41 -13.70
N LEU A 75 0.76 27.86 -14.76
CA LEU A 75 0.13 26.53 -14.73
C LEU A 75 1.13 25.44 -14.35
N ALA A 76 2.30 25.40 -15.01
CA ALA A 76 3.35 24.43 -14.71
C ALA A 76 3.76 24.44 -13.23
N ARG A 77 4.03 25.64 -12.69
CA ARG A 77 4.41 25.85 -11.30
C ARG A 77 3.32 25.38 -10.34
N ASN A 78 2.08 25.82 -10.57
CA ASN A 78 0.95 25.48 -9.72
C ASN A 78 0.67 23.97 -9.74
N SER A 79 0.75 23.33 -10.91
CA SER A 79 0.58 21.88 -11.04
C SER A 79 1.65 21.10 -10.29
N ILE A 80 2.93 21.47 -10.40
CA ILE A 80 4.02 20.80 -9.68
C ILE A 80 3.81 20.90 -8.17
N VAL A 81 3.53 22.11 -7.68
CA VAL A 81 3.30 22.38 -6.25
C VAL A 81 2.09 21.59 -5.75
N PHE A 82 0.98 21.61 -6.49
CA PHE A 82 -0.23 20.86 -6.17
C PHE A 82 0.02 19.34 -6.13
N CYS A 83 0.63 18.78 -7.17
CA CYS A 83 0.95 17.35 -7.24
C CYS A 83 1.86 16.91 -6.10
N TYR A 84 2.85 17.73 -5.72
CA TYR A 84 3.73 17.43 -4.60
C TYR A 84 2.97 17.38 -3.28
N PHE A 85 2.17 18.40 -2.96
CA PHE A 85 1.41 18.43 -1.70
C PHE A 85 0.34 17.34 -1.63
N ILE A 86 -0.35 17.04 -2.74
CA ILE A 86 -1.27 15.90 -2.79
C ILE A 86 -0.52 14.58 -2.56
N SER A 87 0.69 14.42 -3.12
CA SER A 87 1.51 13.22 -2.88
C SER A 87 1.91 13.09 -1.41
N VAL A 88 2.28 14.19 -0.75
CA VAL A 88 2.57 14.20 0.71
C VAL A 88 1.33 13.83 1.52
N LEU A 89 0.16 14.43 1.22
CA LEU A 89 -1.09 14.13 1.91
C LEU A 89 -1.47 12.64 1.75
N LEU A 90 -1.41 12.12 0.52
CA LEU A 90 -1.70 10.72 0.24
C LEU A 90 -0.67 9.78 0.90
N PHE A 91 0.61 10.14 0.92
CA PHE A 91 1.63 9.37 1.63
C PHE A 91 1.32 9.25 3.12
N VAL A 92 0.91 10.33 3.78
CA VAL A 92 0.54 10.29 5.21
C VAL A 92 -0.73 9.47 5.42
N LEU A 93 -1.82 9.79 4.72
CA LEU A 93 -3.11 9.12 4.94
C LEU A 93 -3.05 7.63 4.60
N VAL A 94 -2.57 7.30 3.39
CA VAL A 94 -2.47 5.91 2.94
C VAL A 94 -1.31 5.20 3.65
N GLY A 95 -0.24 5.89 4.00
CA GLY A 95 0.87 5.31 4.77
C GLY A 95 0.45 4.90 6.19
N CYS A 96 -0.32 5.73 6.89
CA CYS A 96 -0.91 5.34 8.17
C CYS A 96 -1.86 4.15 8.03
N LEU A 97 -2.68 4.11 6.98
CA LEU A 97 -3.52 2.96 6.68
C LEU A 97 -2.70 1.69 6.39
N SER A 98 -1.62 1.80 5.62
CA SER A 98 -0.69 0.70 5.34
C SER A 98 -0.04 0.18 6.63
N LEU A 99 0.44 1.07 7.51
CA LEU A 99 1.01 0.70 8.81
C LEU A 99 -0.02 0.02 9.71
N TRP A 100 -1.25 0.51 9.73
CA TRP A 100 -2.34 -0.11 10.49
C TRP A 100 -2.63 -1.53 9.99
N ASN A 101 -2.71 -1.73 8.68
CA ASN A 101 -2.88 -3.08 8.11
C ASN A 101 -1.68 -3.98 8.42
N CYS A 102 -0.45 -3.45 8.35
CA CYS A 102 0.74 -4.19 8.77
C CYS A 102 0.64 -4.67 10.23
N PHE A 103 0.12 -3.83 11.13
CA PHE A 103 -0.09 -4.19 12.53
C PHE A 103 -1.16 -5.28 12.71
N LEU A 104 -2.29 -5.19 12.00
CA LEU A 104 -3.35 -6.20 12.06
C LEU A 104 -2.88 -7.56 11.52
N ILE A 105 -2.21 -7.56 10.36
CA ILE A 105 -1.64 -8.78 9.76
C ILE A 105 -0.59 -9.40 10.67
N SER A 106 0.29 -8.56 11.24
CA SER A 106 1.28 -8.98 12.24
C SER A 106 0.64 -9.66 13.45
N SER A 107 -0.49 -9.13 13.90
CA SER A 107 -1.26 -9.65 15.04
C SER A 107 -2.07 -10.91 14.69
N GLY A 108 -2.32 -11.16 13.40
CA GLY A 108 -3.15 -12.26 12.92
C GLY A 108 -4.65 -11.99 13.01
N PHE A 109 -5.07 -10.72 13.05
CA PHE A 109 -6.47 -10.33 13.13
C PHE A 109 -6.95 -9.69 11.81
N THR A 110 -8.23 -9.86 11.48
CA THR A 110 -8.93 -8.96 10.55
C THR A 110 -9.40 -7.70 11.27
N TYR A 111 -9.78 -6.66 10.52
CA TYR A 111 -10.32 -5.44 11.10
C TYR A 111 -11.58 -5.69 11.93
N ILE A 112 -12.48 -6.57 11.46
CA ILE A 112 -13.69 -6.95 12.22
C ILE A 112 -13.33 -7.74 13.48
N ASP A 113 -12.34 -8.63 13.42
CA ASP A 113 -11.92 -9.38 14.61
C ASP A 113 -11.36 -8.45 15.68
N TYR A 114 -10.66 -7.38 15.27
CA TYR A 114 -10.19 -6.33 16.17
C TYR A 114 -11.36 -5.59 16.84
N LEU A 115 -12.36 -5.16 16.07
CA LEU A 115 -13.54 -4.47 16.62
C LEU A 115 -14.35 -5.35 17.60
N LYS A 116 -14.61 -6.60 17.22
CA LYS A 116 -15.33 -7.56 18.09
C LYS A 116 -14.57 -7.85 19.38
N ARG A 117 -13.25 -7.73 19.36
CA ARG A 117 -12.41 -7.95 20.54
C ARG A 117 -12.54 -6.83 21.56
N ASP A 118 -12.70 -5.59 21.11
CA ASP A 118 -12.94 -4.45 22.00
C ASP A 118 -14.30 -4.55 22.73
N GLU A 119 -15.26 -5.28 22.15
CA GLU A 119 -16.57 -5.52 22.76
C GLU A 119 -16.58 -6.65 23.80
N LEU A 120 -15.58 -7.53 23.81
CA LEU A 120 -15.52 -8.69 24.71
C LEU A 120 -14.70 -8.39 25.98
N PRO A 121 -15.14 -8.81 27.18
CA PRO A 121 -14.39 -8.61 28.41
C PRO A 121 -12.99 -9.25 28.31
N GLN A 122 -11.97 -8.42 28.50
CA GLN A 122 -10.53 -8.70 28.43
C GLN A 122 -10.15 -10.16 28.78
N ARG A 123 -9.96 -11.00 27.75
CA ARG A 123 -8.98 -12.09 27.85
C ARG A 123 -7.61 -11.50 27.58
N SER A 124 -6.73 -11.64 28.57
CA SER A 124 -5.36 -11.12 28.63
C SER A 124 -4.48 -11.66 27.49
N CYS A 125 -4.56 -11.10 26.27
CA CYS A 125 -3.41 -11.19 25.37
C CYS A 125 -2.40 -10.12 25.80
N ARG A 126 -1.28 -10.59 26.33
CA ARG A 126 -0.10 -9.76 26.58
C ARG A 126 0.40 -9.21 25.25
N TRP A 127 0.60 -7.89 25.15
CA TRP A 127 1.26 -7.25 24.00
C TRP A 127 2.63 -7.87 23.66
N GLN A 128 3.27 -8.49 24.66
CA GLN A 128 4.52 -9.24 24.51
C GLN A 128 4.39 -10.47 23.59
N ASP A 129 3.21 -11.09 23.49
CA ASP A 129 2.98 -12.24 22.59
C ASP A 129 2.67 -11.79 21.14
N LEU A 130 2.34 -10.51 20.93
CA LEU A 130 2.07 -9.92 19.61
C LEU A 130 3.33 -9.46 18.89
N LEU A 131 4.38 -9.10 19.63
CA LEU A 131 5.68 -8.65 19.09
C LEU A 131 6.71 -9.77 18.96
N TYR A 132 6.33 -11.02 19.24
CA TYR A 132 7.21 -12.16 19.04
C TYR A 132 7.48 -12.37 17.54
N ILE A 133 8.72 -12.08 17.12
CA ILE A 133 9.15 -12.07 15.72
C ILE A 133 8.81 -13.38 14.98
N GLY A 134 8.92 -14.54 15.64
CA GLY A 134 8.56 -15.82 15.03
C GLY A 134 7.08 -15.93 14.64
N LYS A 135 6.18 -15.34 15.44
CA LYS A 135 4.74 -15.30 15.17
C LYS A 135 4.40 -14.30 14.07
N LEU A 136 5.11 -13.17 14.01
CA LEU A 136 5.02 -12.21 12.91
C LEU A 136 5.31 -12.90 11.58
N PHE A 137 6.48 -13.52 11.44
CA PHE A 137 6.84 -14.20 10.20
C PHE A 137 5.84 -15.31 9.83
N LYS A 138 5.31 -16.07 10.80
CA LYS A 138 4.26 -17.08 10.55
C LYS A 138 2.98 -16.44 9.99
N ASN A 139 2.50 -15.37 10.63
CA ASN A 139 1.28 -14.67 10.21
C ASN A 139 1.42 -14.04 8.82
N TRP A 140 2.54 -13.38 8.56
CA TRP A 140 2.85 -12.79 7.24
C TRP A 140 2.98 -13.86 6.15
N ARG A 141 3.63 -15.00 6.46
CA ARG A 141 3.76 -16.11 5.50
C ARG A 141 2.41 -16.74 5.16
N ASN A 142 1.52 -16.84 6.15
CA ASN A 142 0.16 -17.32 5.97
C ASN A 142 -0.68 -16.32 5.16
N PHE A 143 -0.64 -15.03 5.52
CA PHE A 143 -1.37 -13.96 4.83
C PHE A 143 -0.99 -13.85 3.35
N LEU A 144 0.32 -13.93 3.05
CA LEU A 144 0.83 -13.84 1.68
C LEU A 144 0.68 -15.16 0.90
N GLY A 145 0.23 -16.25 1.53
CA GLY A 145 -0.03 -17.52 0.86
C GLY A 145 1.24 -18.23 0.35
N LEU A 146 2.38 -18.08 1.05
CA LEU A 146 3.69 -18.60 0.65
C LEU A 146 3.92 -20.10 0.99
N ARG A 147 2.87 -20.89 1.28
CA ARG A 147 2.97 -22.36 1.46
C ARG A 147 2.88 -23.07 0.09
N ARG A 148 3.67 -24.15 -0.08
CA ARG A 148 3.84 -24.99 -1.31
C ARG A 148 4.58 -24.33 -2.50
N ASN A 149 5.92 -24.18 -2.41
CA ASN A 149 6.81 -23.82 -3.54
C ASN A 149 6.51 -22.49 -4.28
N ARG A 150 5.70 -21.60 -3.71
CA ARG A 150 5.41 -20.28 -4.29
C ARG A 150 6.54 -19.29 -3.99
N THR A 151 7.16 -18.75 -5.04
CA THR A 151 8.24 -17.75 -4.93
C THR A 151 7.69 -16.33 -4.72
N PHE A 152 8.39 -15.55 -3.91
CA PHE A 152 8.06 -14.15 -3.58
C PHE A 152 7.85 -13.28 -4.83
N SER A 153 8.75 -13.37 -5.80
CA SER A 153 8.75 -12.49 -6.98
C SER A 153 7.59 -12.72 -7.95
N ARG A 154 7.10 -13.95 -8.09
CA ARG A 154 6.03 -14.25 -9.05
C ARG A 154 4.64 -14.20 -8.43
N HIS A 155 4.53 -14.47 -7.13
CA HIS A 155 3.24 -14.64 -6.44
C HIS A 155 2.94 -13.53 -5.42
N ILE A 156 3.81 -12.53 -5.25
CA ILE A 156 3.58 -11.37 -4.37
C ILE A 156 3.65 -10.06 -5.16
N LEU A 157 4.68 -9.90 -5.99
CA LEU A 157 4.90 -8.67 -6.78
C LEU A 157 3.88 -8.44 -7.89
N LEU A 158 3.28 -9.51 -8.43
CA LEU A 158 2.22 -9.42 -9.43
C LEU A 158 0.88 -9.83 -8.81
N PRO A 159 -0.23 -9.20 -9.22
CA PRO A 159 -1.57 -9.61 -8.80
C PRO A 159 -1.90 -10.98 -9.42
N CYS A 160 -1.62 -12.05 -8.68
CA CYS A 160 -2.05 -13.41 -9.05
C CYS A 160 -3.43 -13.72 -8.48
N THR A 161 -4.28 -14.34 -9.29
CA THR A 161 -5.67 -14.73 -9.01
C THR A 161 -5.81 -16.01 -8.18
N HIS A 162 -4.76 -16.46 -7.49
CA HIS A 162 -4.84 -17.71 -6.74
C HIS A 162 -5.87 -17.61 -5.61
N PRO A 163 -6.72 -18.64 -5.43
CA PRO A 163 -7.72 -18.64 -4.38
C PRO A 163 -7.04 -18.55 -3.00
N PRO A 164 -7.70 -17.93 -2.01
CA PRO A 164 -7.20 -17.89 -0.65
C PRO A 164 -7.05 -19.31 -0.12
N ILE A 165 -5.89 -19.60 0.48
CA ILE A 165 -5.66 -20.89 1.14
C ILE A 165 -6.55 -20.91 2.39
N ILE A 166 -7.49 -21.86 2.45
CA ILE A 166 -8.28 -22.12 3.66
C ILE A 166 -7.29 -22.45 4.77
N TYR A 167 -7.43 -21.81 5.94
CA TYR A 167 -6.56 -22.06 7.08
C TYR A 167 -6.60 -23.54 7.45
N ASP A 168 -5.58 -24.30 7.05
CA ASP A 168 -5.34 -25.62 7.63
C ASP A 168 -4.96 -25.37 9.11
N SER A 169 -5.86 -25.75 10.01
CA SER A 169 -5.55 -25.88 11.43
C SER A 169 -4.29 -26.73 11.58
N ASP A 170 -3.40 -26.38 12.52
CA ASP A 170 -2.12 -27.05 12.81
C ASP A 170 -2.29 -28.52 13.33
N GLY A 171 -3.27 -29.28 12.83
CA GLY A 171 -3.64 -30.61 13.29
C GLY A 171 -3.92 -31.67 12.22
N ASP A 172 -4.10 -31.32 10.94
CA ASP A 172 -4.35 -32.33 9.89
C ASP A 172 -3.21 -32.41 8.90
N ASP A 173 -2.22 -33.21 9.28
CA ASP A 173 -1.21 -33.76 8.39
C ASP A 173 -1.82 -34.93 7.60
N HIS A 174 -2.93 -34.73 6.87
CA HIS A 174 -3.48 -35.66 5.88
C HIS A 174 -4.70 -35.07 5.15
N ASN A 175 -4.51 -34.60 3.93
CA ASN A 175 -5.10 -35.19 2.71
C ASN A 175 -5.11 -34.21 1.54
N GLY A 176 -4.88 -34.76 0.35
CA GLY A 176 -4.78 -34.03 -0.90
C GLY A 176 -6.11 -33.55 -1.45
N LEU A 177 -5.99 -32.79 -2.55
CA LEU A 177 -7.04 -32.14 -3.34
C LEU A 177 -7.63 -30.95 -2.59
N ASP A 178 -7.57 -29.72 -3.10
CA ASP A 178 -8.18 -29.35 -4.36
C ASP A 178 -7.36 -28.39 -5.23
N ILE A 179 -7.25 -28.79 -6.49
CA ILE A 179 -7.06 -27.93 -7.65
C ILE A 179 -8.48 -27.62 -8.13
N VAL A 180 -8.93 -26.36 -8.04
CA VAL A 180 -9.56 -25.56 -9.12
C VAL A 180 -9.36 -24.09 -8.76
#